data_AF-A0A2S9F901-F1
#
_entry.id   AF-A0A2S9F901-F1
#
_cell.length_a   1.000
_cell.length_b   1.000
_cell.length_c   1.000
_cell.angle_alpha   90.00
_cell.angle_beta   90.00
_cell.angle_gamma   90.00
#
_symmetry.space_group_name_H-M   'P 1'
#
loop_
_entity.id
_entity.type
_entity.pdbx_description
1 polymer ?
#
loop_
_entity_poly.entity_id
_entity_poly.type
_entity_poly.pdbx_seq_one_letter_code
_entity_poly.pdbx_strand_id
1 'polypeptide(L)'
;SGHLNMTTVSQRDGLTLGQALVFWASGRDQLIPRDLVYPPDKTREEVDEANTQDFRQSENSAEYAALHYLKYPMAVTVESIDEEGPSKGKLQAGDAIDGVNNTPVANLAQFQALLKGTKPGDKVLIDYRRKNAPMGTAEITLGSHPEREQGFLGVNVLDAPWAPFTIDFNLANIGGPSAGLMFSLAVVDKLTTGDINGGKFVAGSGTITGDGEVGSIGGITHKILAASDAGATVFLVPADNCAEAKTGDADGIDLLKVDTLEHAVDGLRTLSAGGEPPRC
;
A
#
# COMPACT_ATOMS: atom_id res chain seq x y z
N SER A 1 -2.82 25.11 9.07
CA SER A 1 -3.29 23.71 9.09
C SER A 1 -3.42 23.26 7.64
N GLY A 2 -2.59 22.31 7.21
CA GLY A 2 -2.69 21.71 5.88
C GLY A 2 -3.50 20.42 5.90
N HIS A 3 -3.80 19.89 4.72
CA HIS A 3 -4.54 18.64 4.52
C HIS A 3 -3.78 17.73 3.54
N LEU A 4 -3.75 16.43 3.83
CA LEU A 4 -3.34 15.37 2.91
C LEU A 4 -4.54 14.45 2.72
N ASN A 5 -5.27 14.61 1.61
CA ASN A 5 -6.47 13.85 1.34
C ASN A 5 -6.23 12.85 0.20
N MET A 6 -6.77 11.66 0.34
CA MET A 6 -6.89 10.75 -0.79
C MET A 6 -8.21 10.96 -1.53
N THR A 7 -8.25 10.49 -2.77
CA THR A 7 -9.47 10.45 -3.58
C THR A 7 -9.79 9.02 -3.98
N THR A 8 -11.08 8.68 -3.93
CA THR A 8 -11.60 7.38 -4.34
C THR A 8 -12.77 7.58 -5.30
N VAL A 9 -13.04 6.56 -6.10
CA VAL A 9 -14.22 6.52 -6.98
C VAL A 9 -15.19 5.50 -6.40
N SER A 10 -16.39 5.95 -6.05
CA SER A 10 -17.46 5.05 -5.63
C SER A 10 -18.23 4.51 -6.83
N GLN A 11 -18.65 3.26 -6.76
CA GLN A 11 -19.40 2.60 -7.84
C GLN A 11 -20.84 2.36 -7.41
N ARG A 12 -21.79 2.51 -8.35
CA ARG A 12 -23.22 2.27 -8.11
C ARG A 12 -23.79 1.35 -9.18
N ASP A 13 -24.26 0.18 -8.76
CA ASP A 13 -24.90 -0.82 -9.63
C ASP A 13 -26.45 -0.75 -9.50
N GLY A 14 -27.16 -1.38 -10.44
CA GLY A 14 -28.62 -1.48 -10.45
C GLY A 14 -29.32 -0.21 -10.90
N LEU A 15 -28.68 0.59 -11.74
CA LEU A 15 -29.26 1.83 -12.27
C LEU A 15 -30.46 1.53 -13.17
N THR A 16 -31.57 2.25 -12.94
CA THR A 16 -32.66 2.30 -13.92
C THR A 16 -32.24 3.11 -15.15
N LEU A 17 -32.88 2.88 -16.31
CA LEU A 17 -32.60 3.64 -17.53
C LEU A 17 -32.75 5.17 -17.33
N GLY A 18 -33.74 5.59 -16.55
CA GLY A 18 -33.93 7.01 -16.22
C GLY A 18 -32.81 7.58 -15.37
N GLN A 19 -32.31 6.83 -14.38
CA GLN A 19 -31.15 7.24 -13.57
C GLN A 19 -29.87 7.28 -14.40
N ALA A 20 -29.65 6.29 -15.28
CA ALA A 20 -28.51 6.26 -16.18
C ALA A 20 -28.50 7.49 -17.10
N LEU A 21 -29.64 7.88 -17.67
CA LEU A 21 -29.75 9.10 -18.48
C LEU A 21 -29.47 10.38 -17.69
N VAL A 22 -29.92 10.48 -16.44
CA VAL A 22 -29.64 11.63 -15.56
C VAL A 22 -28.15 11.72 -15.22
N PHE A 23 -27.52 10.60 -14.87
CA PHE A 23 -26.08 10.56 -14.56
C PHE A 23 -25.23 10.82 -15.80
N TRP A 24 -25.61 10.27 -16.95
CA TRP A 24 -24.94 10.57 -18.21
C TRP A 24 -25.05 12.05 -18.59
N ALA A 25 -26.23 12.65 -18.42
CA ALA A 25 -26.45 14.07 -18.70
C ALA A 25 -25.77 15.01 -17.71
N SER A 26 -25.41 14.53 -16.51
CA SER A 26 -24.71 15.33 -15.49
C SER A 26 -23.28 15.68 -15.93
N GLY A 27 -22.67 14.86 -16.80
CA GLY A 27 -21.27 14.97 -17.19
C GLY A 27 -20.26 14.65 -16.07
N ARG A 28 -20.75 14.28 -14.88
CA ARG A 28 -19.93 13.98 -13.68
C ARG A 28 -19.78 12.49 -13.41
N ASP A 29 -20.59 11.65 -14.07
CA ASP A 29 -20.64 10.22 -13.86
C ASP A 29 -20.32 9.49 -15.18
N GLN A 30 -19.43 8.50 -15.12
CA GLN A 30 -19.11 7.63 -16.25
C GLN A 30 -19.95 6.35 -16.19
N LEU A 31 -20.73 6.09 -17.24
CA LEU A 31 -21.44 4.82 -17.39
C LEU A 31 -20.52 3.80 -18.07
N ILE A 32 -20.29 2.68 -17.39
CA ILE A 32 -19.54 1.53 -17.91
C ILE A 32 -20.38 0.25 -17.80
N PRO A 33 -20.21 -0.71 -18.72
CA PRO A 33 -20.84 -2.03 -18.59
C PRO A 33 -20.49 -2.68 -17.25
N ARG A 34 -21.50 -3.23 -16.57
CA ARG A 34 -21.32 -3.90 -15.28
C ARG A 34 -20.26 -4.99 -15.35
N ASP A 35 -20.21 -5.75 -16.44
CA ASP A 35 -19.31 -6.88 -16.64
C ASP A 35 -17.82 -6.47 -16.65
N LEU A 36 -17.50 -5.19 -16.85
CA LEU A 36 -16.12 -4.68 -16.71
C LEU A 36 -15.68 -4.54 -15.25
N VAL A 37 -16.62 -4.40 -14.32
CA VAL A 37 -16.37 -4.21 -12.88
C VAL A 37 -16.65 -5.50 -12.11
N TYR A 38 -17.74 -6.18 -12.46
CA TYR A 38 -18.18 -7.44 -11.90
C TYR A 38 -18.21 -8.47 -13.03
N PRO A 39 -17.07 -9.13 -13.31
CA PRO A 39 -17.00 -10.17 -14.31
C PRO A 39 -18.09 -11.23 -14.08
N PRO A 40 -18.78 -11.71 -15.12
CA PRO A 40 -19.91 -12.63 -14.97
C PRO A 40 -19.52 -13.99 -14.36
N ASP A 41 -18.23 -14.32 -14.36
CA ASP A 41 -17.63 -15.50 -13.74
C ASP A 41 -17.31 -15.33 -12.25
N LYS A 42 -17.51 -14.13 -11.68
CA LYS A 42 -17.26 -13.84 -10.27
C LYS A 42 -18.49 -13.32 -9.55
N THR A 43 -18.66 -13.77 -8.31
CA THR A 43 -19.66 -13.25 -7.39
C THR A 43 -19.23 -11.87 -6.85
N ARG A 44 -20.20 -11.09 -6.34
CA ARG A 44 -19.88 -9.81 -5.68
C ARG A 44 -19.00 -10.00 -4.45
N GLU A 45 -19.24 -11.07 -3.69
CA GLU A 45 -18.47 -11.37 -2.48
C GLU A 45 -16.99 -11.63 -2.81
N GLU A 46 -16.69 -12.38 -3.88
CA GLU A 46 -15.32 -12.59 -4.36
C GLU A 46 -14.64 -11.29 -4.81
N VAL A 47 -15.38 -10.38 -5.45
CA VAL A 47 -14.85 -9.06 -5.86
C VAL A 47 -14.58 -8.17 -4.65
N ASP A 48 -15.49 -8.16 -3.67
CA ASP A 48 -15.33 -7.36 -2.46
C ASP A 48 -14.19 -7.89 -1.57
N GLU A 49 -14.02 -9.22 -1.51
CA GLU A 49 -12.88 -9.85 -0.84
C GLU A 49 -11.56 -9.48 -1.53
N ALA A 50 -11.48 -9.59 -2.85
CA ALA A 50 -10.30 -9.18 -3.62
C ALA A 50 -9.96 -7.69 -3.39
N ASN A 51 -10.95 -6.80 -3.43
CA ASN A 51 -10.75 -5.37 -3.16
C ASN A 51 -10.25 -5.12 -1.74
N THR A 52 -10.71 -5.90 -0.76
CA THR A 52 -10.25 -5.80 0.63
C THR A 52 -8.80 -6.25 0.76
N GLN A 53 -8.40 -7.31 0.04
CA GLN A 53 -7.01 -7.76 0.01
C GLN A 53 -6.10 -6.74 -0.67
N ASP A 54 -6.50 -6.19 -1.82
CA ASP A 54 -5.75 -5.14 -2.53
C ASP A 54 -5.57 -3.89 -1.66
N PHE A 55 -6.58 -3.54 -0.88
CA PHE A 55 -6.51 -2.42 0.05
C PHE A 55 -5.49 -2.68 1.17
N ARG A 56 -5.53 -3.86 1.81
CA ARG A 56 -4.53 -4.26 2.82
C ARG A 56 -3.11 -4.29 2.25
N GLN A 57 -2.97 -4.80 1.02
CA GLN A 57 -1.68 -4.79 0.34
C GLN A 57 -1.17 -3.36 0.13
N SER A 58 -2.06 -2.41 -0.15
CA SER A 58 -1.70 -1.00 -0.31
C SER A 58 -1.27 -0.34 0.99
N GLU A 59 -1.86 -0.72 2.12
CA GLU A 59 -1.39 -0.31 3.45
C GLU A 59 0.02 -0.83 3.74
N ASN A 60 0.27 -2.12 3.46
CA ASN A 60 1.60 -2.73 3.64
C ASN A 60 2.65 -2.08 2.75
N SER A 61 2.37 -1.92 1.45
CA SER A 61 3.27 -1.25 0.51
C SER A 61 3.54 0.19 0.93
N ALA A 62 2.52 0.90 1.44
CA ALA A 62 2.69 2.27 1.91
C ALA A 62 3.54 2.37 3.17
N GLU A 63 3.35 1.46 4.13
CA GLU A 63 4.23 1.34 5.29
C GLU A 63 5.67 1.10 4.84
N TYR A 64 5.91 0.11 3.96
CA TYR A 64 7.26 -0.19 3.49
C TYR A 64 7.88 0.99 2.72
N ALA A 65 7.13 1.63 1.81
CA ALA A 65 7.61 2.79 1.07
C ALA A 65 8.02 3.95 1.98
N ALA A 66 7.19 4.27 2.98
CA ALA A 66 7.47 5.33 3.93
C ALA A 66 8.68 5.00 4.82
N LEU A 67 8.75 3.78 5.35
CA LEU A 67 9.89 3.33 6.16
C LEU A 67 11.18 3.27 5.33
N HIS A 68 11.10 2.87 4.06
CA HIS A 68 12.21 2.90 3.12
C HIS A 68 12.72 4.33 2.88
N TYR A 69 11.80 5.26 2.59
CA TYR A 69 12.11 6.69 2.43
C TYR A 69 12.81 7.25 3.65
N LEU A 70 12.31 6.91 4.84
CA LEU A 70 12.84 7.33 6.15
C LEU A 70 14.11 6.57 6.57
N LYS A 71 14.64 5.67 5.72
CA LYS A 71 15.88 4.91 5.93
C LYS A 71 15.85 4.01 7.17
N TYR A 72 14.68 3.43 7.48
CA TYR A 72 14.59 2.36 8.47
C TYR A 72 15.36 1.12 7.99
N PRO A 73 15.95 0.33 8.92
CA PRO A 73 16.73 -0.85 8.55
C PRO A 73 15.86 -1.93 7.91
N MET A 74 16.44 -2.65 6.95
CA MET A 74 15.82 -3.83 6.36
C MET A 74 15.84 -5.00 7.35
N ALA A 75 14.82 -5.85 7.29
CA ALA A 75 14.72 -7.11 8.02
C ALA A 75 13.97 -8.16 7.18
N VAL A 76 14.21 -9.43 7.50
CA VAL A 76 13.38 -10.54 6.98
C VAL A 76 12.05 -10.50 7.70
N THR A 77 11.02 -9.99 7.04
CA THR A 77 9.71 -9.75 7.63
C THR A 77 8.74 -10.85 7.21
N VAL A 78 7.97 -11.37 8.17
CA VAL A 78 6.86 -12.31 7.92
C VAL A 78 5.72 -11.55 7.25
N GLU A 79 5.44 -11.88 6.00
CA GLU A 79 4.33 -11.31 5.22
C GLU A 79 3.02 -12.00 5.58
N SER A 80 3.03 -13.33 5.59
CA SER A 80 1.85 -14.13 5.91
C SER A 80 2.24 -15.46 6.54
N ILE A 81 1.25 -16.08 7.19
CA ILE A 81 1.38 -17.37 7.85
C ILE A 81 0.33 -18.29 7.29
N ASP A 82 0.75 -19.48 6.89
CA ASP A 82 -0.17 -20.48 6.37
C ASP A 82 -1.09 -20.94 7.49
N GLU A 83 -2.41 -20.92 7.25
CA GLU A 83 -3.40 -21.25 8.29
C GLU A 83 -3.35 -22.70 8.76
N GLU A 84 -2.70 -23.58 8.03
CA GLU A 84 -2.44 -24.98 8.41
C GLU A 84 -0.95 -25.23 8.68
N GLY A 85 -0.14 -24.16 8.64
CA GLY A 85 1.30 -24.22 8.73
C GLY A 85 1.84 -24.37 10.16
N PRO A 86 3.05 -24.92 10.34
CA PRO A 86 3.63 -25.15 11.67
C PRO A 86 3.92 -23.88 12.50
N SER A 87 4.01 -22.72 11.84
CA SER A 87 4.24 -21.44 12.50
C SER A 87 2.96 -20.77 13.02
N LYS A 88 1.78 -21.34 12.73
CA LYS A 88 0.50 -20.81 13.21
C LYS A 88 0.47 -20.68 14.73
N GLY A 89 0.09 -19.49 15.21
CA GLY A 89 0.02 -19.16 16.63
C GLY A 89 1.37 -18.96 17.32
N LYS A 90 2.50 -19.16 16.61
CA LYS A 90 3.85 -18.95 17.14
C LYS A 90 4.45 -17.66 16.61
N LEU A 91 4.36 -17.44 15.30
CA LEU A 91 4.72 -16.19 14.64
C LEU A 91 3.45 -15.43 14.25
N GLN A 92 3.61 -14.17 13.84
CA GLN A 92 2.57 -13.30 13.31
C GLN A 92 3.06 -12.55 12.08
N ALA A 93 2.15 -12.16 11.19
CA ALA A 93 2.47 -11.23 10.11
C ALA A 93 3.01 -9.92 10.71
N GLY A 94 4.08 -9.39 10.11
CA GLY A 94 4.82 -8.22 10.59
C GLY A 94 5.97 -8.52 11.57
N ASP A 95 6.17 -9.78 11.98
CA ASP A 95 7.36 -10.16 12.75
C ASP A 95 8.62 -10.02 11.89
N ALA A 96 9.67 -9.40 12.46
CA ALA A 96 11.01 -9.41 11.87
C ALA A 96 11.81 -10.59 12.43
N ILE A 97 12.32 -11.45 11.56
CA ILE A 97 13.17 -12.59 11.90
C ILE A 97 14.62 -12.11 11.98
N ASP A 98 15.20 -12.21 13.17
CA ASP A 98 16.60 -11.82 13.43
C ASP A 98 17.55 -13.03 13.40
N GLY A 99 17.04 -14.26 13.61
CA GLY A 99 17.88 -15.45 13.62
C GLY A 99 17.14 -16.78 13.53
N VAL A 100 17.88 -17.81 13.07
CA VAL A 100 17.45 -19.22 13.01
C VAL A 100 18.51 -20.08 13.69
N ASN A 101 18.14 -20.88 14.69
CA ASN A 101 19.04 -21.75 15.45
C ASN A 101 20.27 -21.01 15.99
N ASN A 102 20.07 -19.84 16.60
CA ASN A 102 21.14 -18.93 17.09
C ASN A 102 22.08 -18.40 15.99
N THR A 103 21.74 -18.58 14.71
CA THR A 103 22.48 -18.00 13.59
C THR A 103 21.75 -16.74 13.13
N PRO A 104 22.38 -15.55 13.19
CA PRO A 104 21.77 -14.32 12.72
C PRO A 104 21.40 -14.37 11.24
N VAL A 105 20.30 -13.70 10.90
CA VAL A 105 19.79 -13.60 9.53
C VAL A 105 19.67 -12.13 9.16
N ALA A 106 20.40 -11.71 8.13
CA ALA A 106 20.37 -10.33 7.66
C ALA A 106 19.42 -10.11 6.46
N ASN A 107 19.09 -11.16 5.72
CA ASN A 107 18.26 -11.09 4.52
C ASN A 107 17.62 -12.43 4.16
N LEU A 108 16.66 -12.38 3.23
CA LEU A 108 15.87 -13.50 2.77
C LEU A 108 16.74 -14.65 2.22
N ALA A 109 17.81 -14.32 1.50
CA ALA A 109 18.69 -15.34 0.93
C ALA A 109 19.39 -16.16 2.02
N GLN A 110 19.86 -15.50 3.09
CA GLN A 110 20.43 -16.18 4.26
C GLN A 110 19.38 -17.01 5.00
N PHE A 111 18.18 -16.47 5.18
CA PHE A 111 17.07 -17.18 5.80
C PHE A 111 16.75 -18.49 5.06
N GLN A 112 16.57 -18.42 3.74
CA GLN A 112 16.28 -19.57 2.89
C GLN A 112 17.42 -20.60 2.90
N ALA A 113 18.68 -20.15 2.91
CA ALA A 113 19.83 -21.03 2.97
C ALA A 113 19.86 -21.86 4.27
N LEU A 114 19.49 -21.25 5.41
CA LEU A 114 19.42 -21.95 6.70
C LEU A 114 18.32 -23.01 6.75
N LEU A 115 17.21 -22.80 6.04
CA LEU A 115 16.12 -23.78 5.97
C LEU A 115 16.38 -24.93 5.00
N LYS A 116 17.18 -24.71 3.94
CA LYS A 116 17.43 -25.71 2.88
C LYS A 116 17.99 -27.04 3.39
N GLY A 117 18.76 -27.02 4.48
CA GLY A 117 19.36 -28.24 5.08
C GLY A 117 18.47 -28.99 6.05
N THR A 118 17.27 -28.48 6.36
CA THR A 118 16.37 -29.03 7.37
C THR A 118 15.44 -30.10 6.79
N LYS A 119 14.85 -30.92 7.66
CA LYS A 119 13.88 -31.95 7.30
C LYS A 119 12.55 -31.76 8.05
N PRO A 120 11.44 -32.29 7.52
CA PRO A 120 10.20 -32.41 8.28
C PRO A 120 10.45 -33.13 9.61
N GLY A 121 9.90 -32.59 10.70
CA GLY A 121 10.09 -33.08 12.06
C GLY A 121 11.26 -32.45 12.82
N ASP A 122 12.20 -31.77 12.13
CA ASP A 122 13.26 -31.03 12.80
C ASP A 122 12.66 -29.87 13.61
N LYS A 123 13.29 -29.54 14.74
CA LYS A 123 12.95 -28.35 15.52
C LYS A 123 13.89 -27.21 15.14
N VAL A 124 13.31 -26.05 14.83
CA VAL A 124 14.05 -24.81 14.61
C VAL A 124 13.68 -23.78 15.67
N LEU A 125 14.67 -23.04 16.13
CA LEU A 125 14.51 -21.90 17.02
C LEU A 125 14.52 -20.63 16.17
N ILE A 126 13.45 -19.85 16.21
CA ILE A 126 13.34 -18.57 15.51
C ILE A 126 13.41 -17.44 16.51
N ASP A 127 14.42 -16.58 16.39
CA ASP A 127 14.52 -15.33 17.12
C ASP A 127 13.86 -14.22 16.29
N TYR A 128 12.93 -13.49 16.90
CA TYR A 128 12.14 -12.48 16.19
C TYR A 128 11.86 -11.24 17.05
N ARG A 129 11.64 -10.12 16.36
CA ARG A 129 11.08 -8.89 16.92
C ARG A 129 9.66 -8.71 16.44
N ARG A 130 8.78 -8.39 17.39
CA ARG A 130 7.38 -8.04 17.13
C ARG A 130 7.15 -6.57 17.46
N LYS A 131 6.40 -5.88 16.60
CA LYS A 131 6.06 -4.47 16.80
C LYS A 131 5.41 -4.28 18.17
N ASN A 132 5.83 -3.24 18.90
CA ASN A 132 5.35 -2.91 20.25
C ASN A 132 5.53 -4.01 21.32
N ALA A 133 6.45 -4.96 21.12
CA ALA A 133 6.70 -6.07 22.04
C ALA A 133 8.21 -6.27 22.30
N PRO A 134 8.59 -6.92 23.42
CA PRO A 134 9.98 -7.34 23.61
C PRO A 134 10.39 -8.40 22.56
N MET A 135 11.70 -8.62 22.42
CA MET A 135 12.23 -9.71 21.59
C MET A 135 11.64 -11.06 22.03
N GLY A 136 11.30 -11.89 21.04
CA GLY A 136 10.70 -13.19 21.24
C GLY A 136 11.54 -14.30 20.60
N THR A 137 11.31 -15.51 21.09
CA THR A 137 11.88 -16.73 20.53
C THR A 137 10.78 -17.78 20.41
N ALA A 138 10.70 -18.44 19.25
CA ALA A 138 9.72 -19.49 18.98
C ALA A 138 10.42 -20.80 18.57
N GLU A 139 10.14 -21.89 19.29
CA GLU A 139 10.52 -23.24 18.85
C GLU A 139 9.43 -23.81 17.93
N ILE A 140 9.79 -24.11 16.68
CA ILE A 140 8.88 -24.58 15.64
C ILE A 140 9.35 -25.93 15.12
N THR A 141 8.47 -26.93 15.18
CA THR A 141 8.69 -28.22 14.53
C THR A 141 8.31 -28.08 13.06
N LEU A 142 9.25 -28.32 12.16
CA LEU A 142 9.02 -28.18 10.72
C LEU A 142 8.06 -29.25 10.20
N GLY A 143 7.17 -28.84 9.32
CA GLY A 143 6.23 -29.72 8.62
C GLY A 143 6.82 -30.31 7.35
N SER A 144 6.00 -31.08 6.64
CA SER A 144 6.28 -31.53 5.26
C SER A 144 5.54 -30.65 4.25
N HIS A 145 6.14 -30.43 3.08
CA HIS A 145 5.48 -29.76 1.96
C HIS A 145 5.50 -30.67 0.72
N PRO A 146 4.40 -30.79 -0.06
CA PRO A 146 4.34 -31.72 -1.21
C PRO A 146 5.42 -31.45 -2.27
N GLU A 147 5.79 -30.18 -2.42
CA GLU A 147 6.71 -29.73 -3.48
C GLU A 147 8.17 -29.59 -3.02
N ARG A 148 8.48 -29.84 -1.74
CA ARG A 148 9.84 -29.60 -1.20
C ARG A 148 10.22 -30.69 -0.19
N GLU A 149 11.43 -31.23 -0.34
CA GLU A 149 11.97 -32.23 0.59
C GLU A 149 12.45 -31.63 1.92
N GLN A 150 12.76 -30.33 1.92
CA GLN A 150 13.22 -29.61 3.10
C GLN A 150 12.07 -29.36 4.09
N GLY A 151 12.42 -29.12 5.36
CA GLY A 151 11.44 -28.81 6.40
C GLY A 151 10.63 -27.55 6.08
N PHE A 152 9.32 -27.63 6.29
CA PHE A 152 8.37 -26.58 5.98
C PHE A 152 8.04 -25.75 7.22
N LEU A 153 8.29 -24.44 7.17
CA LEU A 153 8.02 -23.54 8.29
C LEU A 153 6.57 -23.00 8.28
N GLY A 154 5.95 -22.89 7.11
CA GLY A 154 4.59 -22.35 6.95
C GLY A 154 4.49 -20.83 7.11
N VAL A 155 5.49 -20.11 6.60
CA VAL A 155 5.50 -18.63 6.55
C VAL A 155 5.97 -18.17 5.19
N ASN A 156 5.39 -17.07 4.70
CA ASN A 156 5.92 -16.29 3.60
C ASN A 156 6.67 -15.10 4.18
N VAL A 157 7.88 -14.87 3.69
CA VAL A 157 8.78 -13.83 4.19
C VAL A 157 9.39 -13.05 3.03
N LEU A 158 9.71 -11.78 3.29
CA LEU A 158 10.36 -10.89 2.32
C LEU A 158 11.35 -9.97 3.03
N ASP A 159 12.28 -9.39 2.28
CA ASP A 159 13.14 -8.33 2.78
C ASP A 159 12.39 -6.99 2.73
N ALA A 160 12.08 -6.42 3.89
CA ALA A 160 11.35 -5.16 4.02
C ALA A 160 11.97 -4.23 5.07
N PRO A 161 11.83 -2.90 4.91
CA PRO A 161 12.11 -1.95 5.98
C PRO A 161 11.23 -2.25 7.19
N TRP A 162 11.79 -2.19 8.39
CA TRP A 162 11.07 -2.56 9.62
C TRP A 162 11.27 -1.54 10.73
N ALA A 163 10.17 -1.25 11.44
CA ALA A 163 10.14 -0.35 12.59
C ALA A 163 9.56 -1.06 13.84
N PRO A 164 9.98 -0.67 15.06
CA PRO A 164 9.55 -1.31 16.31
C PRO A 164 8.14 -0.93 16.77
N PHE A 165 7.37 -0.25 15.94
CA PHE A 165 6.01 0.22 16.24
C PHE A 165 5.06 -0.13 15.10
N THR A 166 3.77 -0.13 15.39
CA THR A 166 2.70 -0.36 14.40
C THR A 166 2.26 0.95 13.76
N ILE A 167 1.94 0.88 12.47
CA ILE A 167 1.29 1.94 11.72
C ILE A 167 -0.13 1.47 11.41
N ASP A 168 -1.13 2.14 11.98
CA ASP A 168 -2.54 1.81 11.79
C ASP A 168 -3.23 2.88 10.94
N PHE A 169 -3.78 2.49 9.80
CA PHE A 169 -4.57 3.36 8.94
C PHE A 169 -6.05 3.27 9.33
N ASN A 170 -6.65 4.39 9.71
CA ASN A 170 -8.03 4.44 10.18
C ASN A 170 -8.92 5.15 9.16
N LEU A 171 -9.60 4.37 8.32
CA LEU A 171 -10.43 4.90 7.23
C LEU A 171 -11.79 4.22 7.21
N ALA A 172 -12.84 5.04 7.05
CA ALA A 172 -14.19 4.54 6.93
C ALA A 172 -14.58 4.43 5.45
N ASN A 173 -15.02 3.24 5.03
CA ASN A 173 -15.72 3.00 3.75
C ASN A 173 -14.93 3.35 2.47
N ILE A 174 -13.63 3.06 2.43
CA ILE A 174 -12.76 3.29 1.25
C ILE A 174 -12.06 1.98 0.90
N GLY A 175 -11.93 1.68 -0.40
CA GLY A 175 -11.31 0.45 -0.91
C GLY A 175 -10.58 0.67 -2.24
N GLY A 176 -9.82 -0.34 -2.66
CA GLY A 176 -9.02 -0.36 -3.89
C GLY A 176 -7.57 0.10 -3.72
N PRO A 177 -6.65 -0.30 -4.62
CA PRO A 177 -5.21 -0.20 -4.37
C PRO A 177 -4.61 1.22 -4.48
N SER A 178 -5.41 2.18 -4.94
CA SER A 178 -4.94 3.51 -5.37
C SER A 178 -4.63 4.52 -4.25
N ALA A 179 -4.63 4.06 -3.00
CA ALA A 179 -4.41 4.90 -1.82
C ALA A 179 -2.95 4.89 -1.31
N GLY A 180 -2.11 3.98 -1.83
CA GLY A 180 -0.76 3.74 -1.33
C GLY A 180 0.12 4.98 -1.25
N LEU A 181 0.12 5.84 -2.27
CA LEU A 181 0.89 7.09 -2.27
C LEU A 181 0.49 8.01 -1.09
N MET A 182 -0.80 8.23 -0.89
CA MET A 182 -1.28 9.14 0.14
C MET A 182 -1.07 8.58 1.55
N PHE A 183 -1.19 7.26 1.72
CA PHE A 183 -0.84 6.59 2.98
C PHE A 183 0.63 6.73 3.31
N SER A 184 1.49 6.55 2.33
CA SER A 184 2.94 6.69 2.51
C SER A 184 3.30 8.12 2.93
N LEU A 185 2.71 9.12 2.27
CA LEU A 185 2.90 10.53 2.63
C LEU A 185 2.40 10.84 4.04
N ALA A 186 1.26 10.27 4.46
CA ALA A 186 0.75 10.45 5.81
C ALA A 186 1.70 9.85 6.87
N VAL A 187 2.31 8.69 6.58
CA VAL A 187 3.33 8.09 7.47
C VAL A 187 4.58 8.96 7.52
N VAL A 188 5.08 9.43 6.38
CA VAL A 188 6.25 10.34 6.32
C VAL A 188 5.96 11.63 7.09
N ASP A 189 4.81 12.26 6.88
CA ASP A 189 4.40 13.47 7.61
C ASP A 189 4.31 13.22 9.12
N LYS A 190 3.78 12.07 9.54
CA LYS A 190 3.66 11.71 10.95
C LYS A 190 4.99 11.44 11.64
N LEU A 191 5.96 10.86 10.92
CA LEU A 191 7.26 10.45 11.45
C LEU A 191 8.36 11.50 11.25
N THR A 192 8.11 12.55 10.47
CA THR A 192 9.03 13.67 10.27
C THR A 192 8.56 14.92 10.99
N THR A 193 9.47 15.87 11.17
CA THR A 193 9.15 17.16 11.77
C THR A 193 8.78 18.18 10.70
N GLY A 194 7.64 18.84 10.89
CA GLY A 194 7.15 19.91 10.01
C GLY A 194 6.16 19.40 8.96
N ASP A 195 5.23 20.27 8.56
CA ASP A 195 4.16 19.93 7.62
C ASP A 195 4.74 19.79 6.20
N ILE A 196 4.71 18.58 5.61
CA ILE A 196 5.28 18.36 4.26
C ILE A 196 4.55 19.15 3.17
N ASN A 197 3.28 19.49 3.41
CA ASN A 197 2.44 20.27 2.50
C ASN A 197 2.49 21.78 2.76
N GLY A 198 3.22 22.24 3.77
CA GLY A 198 3.35 23.66 4.12
C GLY A 198 2.01 24.36 4.34
N GLY A 199 1.01 23.64 4.88
CA GLY A 199 -0.31 24.21 5.15
C GLY A 199 -1.27 24.23 3.96
N LYS A 200 -0.88 23.69 2.80
CA LYS A 200 -1.76 23.59 1.62
C LYS A 200 -2.78 22.47 1.76
N PHE A 201 -3.88 22.57 1.02
CA PHE A 201 -4.79 21.45 0.80
C PHE A 201 -4.29 20.65 -0.41
N VAL A 202 -3.68 19.50 -0.11
CA VAL A 202 -3.15 18.56 -1.09
C VAL A 202 -4.07 17.35 -1.15
N ALA A 203 -4.50 17.00 -2.35
CA ALA A 203 -5.13 15.73 -2.66
C ALA A 203 -4.21 14.87 -3.55
N GLY A 204 -4.52 13.59 -3.69
CA GLY A 204 -3.81 12.74 -4.64
C GLY A 204 -4.35 11.33 -4.70
N SER A 205 -3.79 10.56 -5.62
CA SER A 205 -4.01 9.11 -5.72
C SER A 205 -2.82 8.48 -6.44
N GLY A 206 -2.52 7.23 -6.14
CA GLY A 206 -1.41 6.49 -6.72
C GLY A 206 -1.27 5.16 -6.03
N THR A 207 -1.09 4.08 -6.79
CA THR A 207 -0.56 2.85 -6.20
C THR A 207 0.90 3.10 -5.81
N ILE A 208 1.42 2.29 -4.89
CA ILE A 208 2.83 2.39 -4.52
C ILE A 208 3.40 1.00 -4.30
N THR A 209 4.66 0.82 -4.67
CA THR A 209 5.45 -0.37 -4.32
C THR A 209 6.20 -0.15 -3.00
N GLY A 210 6.68 -1.21 -2.36
CA GLY A 210 7.39 -1.11 -1.08
C GLY A 210 8.73 -0.36 -1.12
N ASP A 211 9.32 -0.19 -2.31
CA ASP A 211 10.51 0.64 -2.57
C ASP A 211 10.17 2.10 -2.91
N GLY A 212 8.89 2.43 -3.09
CA GLY A 212 8.40 3.80 -3.22
C GLY A 212 8.12 4.26 -4.65
N GLU A 213 8.05 3.36 -5.64
CA GLU A 213 7.64 3.68 -7.01
C GLU A 213 6.12 3.88 -7.07
N VAL A 214 5.69 4.97 -7.70
CA VAL A 214 4.28 5.35 -7.82
C VAL A 214 3.72 4.83 -9.14
N GLY A 215 2.68 3.99 -9.03
CA GLY A 215 2.01 3.42 -10.19
C GLY A 215 0.74 4.15 -10.59
N SER A 216 0.32 3.89 -11.83
CA SER A 216 -0.89 4.45 -12.42
C SER A 216 -2.17 4.02 -11.69
N ILE A 217 -3.22 4.79 -11.88
CA ILE A 217 -4.56 4.55 -11.33
C ILE A 217 -5.64 4.73 -12.39
N GLY A 218 -6.82 4.17 -12.13
CA GLY A 218 -8.02 4.41 -12.95
C GLY A 218 -8.82 5.62 -12.47
N GLY A 219 -9.48 6.31 -13.41
CA GLY A 219 -10.45 7.37 -13.12
C GLY A 219 -9.81 8.66 -12.59
N ILE A 220 -8.59 8.99 -13.00
CA ILE A 220 -7.84 10.17 -12.52
C ILE A 220 -8.62 11.48 -12.74
N THR A 221 -9.34 11.63 -13.85
CA THR A 221 -10.12 12.83 -14.16
C THR A 221 -11.24 13.07 -13.14
N HIS A 222 -12.00 12.03 -12.79
CA HIS A 222 -13.05 12.09 -11.76
C HIS A 222 -12.47 12.43 -10.39
N LYS A 223 -11.29 11.88 -10.07
CA LYS A 223 -10.61 12.11 -8.80
C LYS A 223 -10.10 13.55 -8.67
N ILE A 224 -9.51 14.10 -9.73
CA ILE A 224 -9.07 15.49 -9.77
C ILE A 224 -10.26 16.43 -9.59
N LEU A 225 -11.36 16.20 -10.32
CA LEU A 225 -12.57 17.01 -10.19
C LEU A 225 -13.13 16.98 -8.77
N ALA A 226 -13.25 15.79 -8.18
CA ALA A 226 -13.74 15.64 -6.80
C ALA A 226 -12.82 16.33 -5.77
N ALA A 227 -11.51 16.31 -5.99
CA ALA A 227 -10.56 17.03 -5.14
C ALA A 227 -10.70 18.55 -5.28
N SER A 228 -10.84 19.05 -6.51
CA SER A 228 -11.06 20.47 -6.79
C SER A 228 -12.38 20.96 -6.16
N ASP A 229 -13.47 20.23 -6.35
CA ASP A 229 -14.78 20.51 -5.73
C ASP A 229 -14.71 20.51 -4.19
N ALA A 230 -13.83 19.69 -3.61
CA ALA A 230 -13.57 19.67 -2.16
C ALA A 230 -12.67 20.81 -1.67
N GLY A 231 -12.07 21.61 -2.57
CA GLY A 231 -11.21 22.74 -2.26
C GLY A 231 -9.71 22.42 -2.23
N ALA A 232 -9.29 21.26 -2.76
CA ALA A 232 -7.87 20.96 -2.89
C ALA A 232 -7.22 21.91 -3.90
N THR A 233 -6.06 22.46 -3.52
CA THR A 233 -5.28 23.39 -4.36
C THR A 233 -4.18 22.70 -5.15
N VAL A 234 -3.84 21.47 -4.75
CA VAL A 234 -2.80 20.65 -5.35
C VAL A 234 -3.31 19.22 -5.47
N PHE A 235 -3.06 18.57 -6.60
CA PHE A 235 -3.31 17.15 -6.81
C PHE A 235 -2.02 16.43 -7.22
N LEU A 236 -1.63 15.39 -6.48
CA LEU A 236 -0.52 14.50 -6.86
C LEU A 236 -1.01 13.47 -7.88
N VAL A 237 -0.41 13.50 -9.07
CA VAL A 237 -0.76 12.70 -10.25
C VAL A 237 0.38 11.73 -10.56
N PRO A 238 0.13 10.40 -10.62
CA PRO A 238 1.11 9.44 -11.11
C PRO A 238 1.58 9.83 -12.51
N ALA A 239 2.89 9.74 -12.77
CA ALA A 239 3.49 10.18 -14.02
C ALA A 239 2.80 9.61 -15.27
N ASP A 240 2.42 8.33 -15.21
CA ASP A 240 1.74 7.62 -16.29
C ASP A 240 0.29 8.08 -16.53
N ASN A 241 -0.32 8.76 -15.55
CA ASN A 241 -1.66 9.33 -15.68
C ASN A 241 -1.66 10.79 -16.19
N CYS A 242 -0.50 11.45 -16.34
CA CYS A 242 -0.48 12.87 -16.73
C CYS A 242 -1.19 13.16 -18.06
N ALA A 243 -1.11 12.27 -19.04
CA ALA A 243 -1.77 12.48 -20.33
C ALA A 243 -3.30 12.51 -20.18
N GLU A 244 -3.86 11.58 -19.39
CA GLU A 244 -5.29 11.51 -19.09
C GLU A 244 -5.73 12.67 -18.18
N ALA A 245 -4.94 12.99 -17.14
CA ALA A 245 -5.22 14.08 -16.21
C ALA A 245 -5.42 15.43 -16.92
N LYS A 246 -4.64 15.71 -17.96
CA LYS A 246 -4.75 16.93 -18.79
C LYS A 246 -6.02 17.04 -19.61
N THR A 247 -6.75 15.93 -19.80
CA THR A 247 -8.01 15.95 -20.54
C THR A 247 -9.21 16.30 -19.67
N GLY A 248 -9.05 16.25 -18.33
CA GLY A 248 -10.08 16.62 -17.37
C GLY A 248 -10.19 18.13 -17.17
N ASP A 249 -11.28 18.56 -16.54
CA ASP A 249 -11.40 19.91 -16.02
C ASP A 249 -10.56 20.01 -14.73
N ALA A 250 -9.46 20.75 -14.82
CA ALA A 250 -8.50 20.97 -13.75
C ALA A 250 -8.35 22.46 -13.42
N ASP A 251 -9.34 23.29 -13.79
CA ASP A 251 -9.30 24.71 -13.51
C ASP A 251 -9.21 24.95 -11.99
N GLY A 252 -8.15 25.66 -11.57
CA GLY A 252 -7.95 26.04 -10.17
C GLY A 252 -7.21 25.03 -9.29
N ILE A 253 -6.70 23.90 -9.83
CA ILE A 253 -5.90 22.92 -9.07
C ILE A 253 -4.55 22.64 -9.74
N ASP A 254 -3.47 22.70 -8.96
CA ASP A 254 -2.11 22.41 -9.45
C ASP A 254 -1.88 20.89 -9.57
N LEU A 255 -1.62 20.40 -10.79
CA LEU A 255 -1.35 18.99 -11.06
C LEU A 255 0.15 18.67 -10.93
N LEU A 256 0.56 18.12 -9.79
CA LEU A 256 1.95 17.71 -9.53
C LEU A 256 2.22 16.32 -10.06
N LYS A 257 3.22 16.21 -10.94
CA LYS A 257 3.65 14.93 -11.50
C LYS A 257 4.55 14.19 -10.51
N VAL A 258 4.23 12.93 -10.21
CA VAL A 258 5.02 12.07 -9.32
C VAL A 258 5.20 10.66 -9.88
N ASP A 259 6.43 10.16 -9.83
CA ASP A 259 6.84 8.80 -10.21
C ASP A 259 7.38 8.02 -9.00
N THR A 260 7.79 8.70 -7.94
CA THR A 260 8.23 8.08 -6.69
C THR A 260 7.69 8.84 -5.46
N LEU A 261 7.72 8.20 -4.29
CA LEU A 261 7.42 8.85 -3.01
C LEU A 261 8.37 10.01 -2.74
N GLU A 262 9.65 9.87 -3.11
CA GLU A 262 10.65 10.93 -2.97
C GLU A 262 10.27 12.16 -3.80
N HIS A 263 9.88 11.98 -5.06
CA HIS A 263 9.40 13.08 -5.89
C HIS A 263 8.12 13.72 -5.36
N ALA A 264 7.22 12.95 -4.74
CA ALA A 264 6.04 13.50 -4.09
C ALA A 264 6.42 14.39 -2.90
N VAL A 265 7.29 13.92 -2.00
CA VAL A 265 7.73 14.69 -0.84
C VAL A 265 8.51 15.94 -1.27
N ASP A 266 9.44 15.80 -2.21
CA ASP A 266 10.26 16.92 -2.70
C ASP A 266 9.45 17.93 -3.50
N GLY A 267 8.47 17.47 -4.28
CA GLY A 267 7.52 18.32 -5.00
C GLY A 267 6.68 19.18 -4.04
N LEU A 268 6.17 18.56 -2.97
CA LEU A 268 5.42 19.28 -1.93
C LEU A 268 6.30 20.29 -1.19
N ARG A 269 7.52 19.90 -0.78
CA ARG A 269 8.48 20.81 -0.14
C ARG A 269 8.85 21.98 -1.05
N THR A 270 9.05 21.72 -2.34
CA THR A 270 9.34 22.74 -3.35
C THR A 270 8.20 23.76 -3.43
N LEU A 271 6.95 23.29 -3.50
CA LEU A 271 5.77 24.17 -3.45
C LEU A 271 5.67 24.98 -2.16
N SER A 272 5.95 24.36 -1.01
CA SER A 272 5.93 25.04 0.29
C SER A 272 7.00 26.11 0.40
N ALA A 273 8.13 25.94 -0.30
CA ALA A 273 9.20 26.94 -0.41
C ALA A 273 8.94 28.02 -1.49
N GLY A 274 7.81 27.96 -2.20
CA GLY A 274 7.47 28.88 -3.28
C GLY A 274 8.18 28.60 -4.61
N GLY A 275 8.75 27.41 -4.78
CA GLY A 275 9.32 26.93 -6.03
C GLY A 275 8.29 26.24 -6.93
N GLU A 276 8.77 25.82 -8.12
CA GLU A 276 7.98 25.14 -9.14
C GLU A 276 8.42 23.67 -9.28
N PRO A 277 7.64 22.69 -8.76
CA PRO A 277 7.93 21.28 -8.95
C PRO A 277 7.53 20.80 -10.36
N PRO A 278 7.91 19.56 -10.74
CA PRO A 278 7.38 18.93 -11.95
C PRO A 278 5.85 18.86 -11.96
N ARG A 279 5.25 19.30 -13.07
CA ARG A 279 3.80 19.27 -13.29
C ARG A 279 3.44 18.37 -14.46
N CYS A 280 2.18 17.94 -14.50
CA CYS A 280 1.54 17.66 -15.77
C CYS A 280 1.31 19.03 -16.44
#